data_AF-A0A5J4TCV5-F1
#
_entry.id   AF-A0A5J4TCV5-F1
#
_cell.length_a   1.000
_cell.length_b   1.000
_cell.length_c   1.000
_cell.angle_alpha   90.00
_cell.angle_beta   90.00
_cell.angle_gamma   90.00
#
_symmetry.space_group_name_H-M   'P 1'
#
loop_
_entity.id
_entity.type
_entity.pdbx_description
1 polymer ?
#
loop_
_entity_poly.entity_id
_entity_poly.type
_entity_poly.pdbx_seq_one_letter_code
_entity_poly.pdbx_strand_id
1 'polypeptide(L)'
;PQCVCWAPDGQIFTVTASKRSVVNHIAKFSSLNAIYRHLLAYRSSLREVTVVDLNDWGTGDTPTEAVVVQVAPEPTLLCVGPGHAGVVMNIHTCVCSYSISRDAFELIHFKIFEIKMIYLE
;
A
#
# COMPACT_ATOMS: atom_id res chain seq x y z
N PRO A 1 20.51 25.29 -17.17
CA PRO A 1 21.15 24.10 -16.55
C PRO A 1 20.12 22.99 -16.34
N GLN A 2 20.41 21.77 -16.80
CA GLN A 2 19.67 20.58 -16.38
C GLN A 2 20.45 19.97 -15.23
N CYS A 3 19.79 19.69 -14.10
CA CYS A 3 20.42 19.02 -12.97
C CYS A 3 19.57 17.86 -12.50
N VAL A 4 20.25 16.85 -11.96
CA VAL A 4 19.64 15.71 -11.27
C VAL A 4 20.16 15.73 -9.84
N CYS A 5 19.25 15.70 -8.87
CA CYS A 5 19.59 15.62 -7.45
C CYS A 5 18.83 14.46 -6.81
N TRP A 6 19.50 13.71 -5.96
CA TRP A 6 18.91 12.60 -5.22
C TRP A 6 18.50 13.06 -3.83
N ALA A 7 17.35 12.58 -3.37
CA ALA A 7 17.01 12.64 -1.95
C ALA A 7 18.02 11.81 -1.14
N PRO A 8 18.34 12.19 0.12
CA PRO A 8 19.32 11.48 0.94
C PRO A 8 19.00 10.00 1.18
N ASP A 9 17.73 9.62 1.09
CA ASP A 9 17.25 8.23 1.23
C ASP A 9 17.43 7.38 -0.05
N GLY A 10 17.84 8.00 -1.16
CA GLY A 10 17.98 7.37 -2.46
C GLY A 10 16.66 6.90 -3.09
N GLN A 11 15.51 7.29 -2.55
CA GLN A 11 14.20 6.85 -3.03
C GLN A 11 13.63 7.75 -4.10
N ILE A 12 13.94 9.06 -4.04
CA ILE A 12 13.43 10.06 -4.97
C ILE A 12 14.61 10.75 -5.66
N PHE A 13 14.49 11.01 -6.96
CA PHE A 13 15.35 11.95 -7.66
C PHE A 13 14.54 13.04 -8.34
N THR A 14 15.08 14.25 -8.29
CA THR A 14 14.50 15.45 -8.89
C THR A 14 15.29 15.80 -10.14
N VAL A 15 14.60 15.99 -11.25
CA VAL A 15 15.17 16.46 -12.51
C VAL A 15 14.64 17.87 -12.80
N THR A 16 15.55 18.79 -13.09
CA THR A 16 15.19 20.11 -13.62
C THR A 16 15.45 20.17 -15.12
N ALA A 17 14.44 20.55 -15.90
CA ALA A 17 14.61 20.73 -17.34
C ALA A 17 14.88 22.21 -17.69
N SER A 18 15.48 22.42 -18.86
CA SER A 18 15.81 23.75 -19.39
C SER A 18 14.61 24.69 -19.58
N LYS A 19 13.37 24.18 -19.52
CA LYS A 19 12.11 24.94 -19.70
C LYS A 19 11.32 25.20 -18.39
N ARG A 20 12.01 25.37 -17.26
CA ARG A 20 11.40 25.67 -15.93
C ARG A 20 10.50 24.58 -15.35
N SER A 21 10.57 23.34 -15.83
CA SER A 21 9.89 22.22 -15.17
C SER A 21 10.81 21.55 -14.16
N VAL A 22 10.23 21.20 -13.01
CA VAL A 22 10.83 20.36 -11.98
C VAL A 22 9.98 19.12 -11.89
N VAL A 23 10.58 17.94 -12.06
CA VAL A 23 9.89 16.65 -12.00
C VAL A 23 10.55 15.79 -10.94
N ASN A 24 9.74 15.20 -10.06
CA ASN A 24 10.19 14.23 -9.07
C ASN A 24 9.82 12.82 -9.53
N HIS A 25 10.78 11.91 -9.42
CA HIS A 25 10.61 10.49 -9.75
C HIS A 25 10.96 9.63 -8.55
N ILE A 26 10.20 8.56 -8.33
CA ILE A 26 10.50 7.54 -7.33
C ILE A 26 11.39 6.50 -8.01
N ALA A 27 12.65 6.43 -7.61
CA ALA A 27 13.64 5.49 -8.12
C ALA A 27 13.67 4.17 -7.35
N LYS A 28 13.35 4.19 -6.06
CA LYS A 28 13.30 2.99 -5.24
C LYS A 28 12.02 2.97 -4.43
N PHE A 29 11.26 1.90 -4.61
CA PHE A 29 10.02 1.66 -3.89
C PHE A 29 10.15 0.32 -3.18
N SER A 30 10.39 0.34 -1.87
CA SER A 30 10.54 -0.90 -1.09
C SER A 30 9.24 -1.71 -1.15
N SER A 31 9.35 -2.98 -1.54
CA SER A 31 8.21 -3.90 -1.52
C SER A 31 7.72 -4.08 -0.09
N LEU A 32 6.50 -3.62 0.18
CA LEU A 32 5.80 -3.85 1.44
C LEU A 32 4.66 -4.83 1.17
N ASN A 33 4.68 -5.98 1.83
CA ASN A 33 3.65 -7.01 1.67
C ASN A 33 3.45 -7.83 2.96
N ALA A 34 2.32 -8.50 3.04
CA ALA A 34 1.97 -9.48 4.05
C ALA A 34 1.18 -10.62 3.41
N ILE A 35 1.36 -11.84 3.91
CA ILE A 35 0.73 -13.05 3.37
C ILE A 35 0.01 -13.79 4.48
N TYR A 36 -1.21 -14.24 4.21
CA TYR A 36 -1.96 -15.16 5.06
C TYR A 36 -2.69 -16.19 4.21
N ARG A 37 -2.19 -17.43 4.21
CA ARG A 37 -2.69 -18.54 3.38
C ARG A 37 -2.70 -18.14 1.89
N HIS A 38 -3.89 -17.99 1.29
CA HIS A 38 -4.10 -17.57 -0.10
C HIS A 38 -4.23 -16.05 -0.26
N LEU A 39 -4.18 -15.27 0.82
CA LEU A 39 -4.32 -13.82 0.77
C LEU A 39 -2.96 -13.15 0.72
N LEU A 40 -2.79 -12.25 -0.25
CA LEU A 40 -1.63 -11.38 -0.37
C LEU A 40 -2.10 -9.93 -0.25
N ALA A 41 -1.63 -9.24 0.79
CA ALA A 41 -1.73 -7.79 0.89
C ALA A 41 -0.40 -7.19 0.48
N TYR A 42 -0.40 -6.22 -0.42
CA TYR A 42 0.82 -5.53 -0.82
C TYR A 42 0.54 -4.06 -1.12
N ARG A 43 1.58 -3.25 -0.97
CA ARG A 43 1.55 -1.84 -1.33
C ARG A 43 1.68 -1.71 -2.85
N SER A 44 0.58 -1.42 -3.53
CA SER A 44 0.51 -1.24 -4.99
C SER A 44 0.97 0.17 -5.42
N SER A 45 0.87 1.17 -4.54
CA SER A 45 1.35 2.55 -4.74
C SER A 45 1.72 3.20 -3.40
N LEU A 46 2.39 4.36 -3.40
CA LEU A 46 2.69 5.11 -2.18
C LEU A 46 1.46 5.36 -1.30
N ARG A 47 0.27 5.39 -1.91
CA ARG A 47 -0.99 5.69 -1.24
C ARG A 47 -2.04 4.60 -1.43
N GLU A 48 -1.62 3.42 -1.83
CA GLU A 48 -2.54 2.34 -2.16
C GLU A 48 -2.01 1.00 -1.66
N VAL A 49 -2.93 0.24 -1.06
CA VAL A 49 -2.72 -1.14 -0.63
C VAL A 49 -3.78 -1.99 -1.31
N THR A 50 -3.33 -3.08 -1.91
CA THR A 50 -4.19 -4.04 -2.57
C THR A 50 -4.13 -5.35 -1.81
N VAL A 51 -5.30 -5.95 -1.57
CA VAL A 51 -5.45 -7.31 -1.07
C VAL A 51 -6.02 -8.15 -2.20
N VAL A 52 -5.34 -9.25 -2.52
CA VAL A 52 -5.76 -10.20 -3.56
C VAL A 52 -5.94 -11.59 -2.97
N ASP A 53 -6.90 -12.33 -3.52
CA ASP A 53 -7.01 -13.78 -3.32
C ASP A 53 -6.20 -14.49 -4.41
N LEU A 54 -5.27 -15.35 -3.99
CA LEU A 54 -4.38 -16.10 -4.86
C LEU A 54 -4.92 -17.50 -5.23
N ASN A 55 -6.12 -17.88 -4.79
CA ASN A 55 -6.66 -19.23 -5.02
C ASN A 55 -6.74 -19.60 -6.51
N ASP A 56 -7.03 -18.65 -7.42
CA ASP A 56 -7.01 -18.90 -8.88
C ASP A 56 -5.79 -18.25 -9.57
N TRP A 57 -4.73 -17.96 -8.83
CA TRP A 57 -3.54 -17.36 -9.42
C TRP A 57 -2.82 -18.34 -10.36
N GLY A 58 -2.82 -18.03 -11.67
CA GLY A 58 -2.08 -18.79 -12.68
C GLY A 58 -2.87 -19.86 -13.43
N THR A 59 -4.19 -19.95 -13.24
CA THR A 59 -5.09 -20.86 -13.98
C THR A 59 -5.51 -20.32 -15.37
N GLY A 60 -5.01 -19.16 -15.78
CA GLY A 60 -5.23 -18.59 -17.12
C GLY A 60 -6.36 -17.56 -17.17
N ASP A 61 -7.29 -17.63 -16.21
CA ASP A 61 -8.13 -16.50 -15.84
C ASP A 61 -7.29 -15.55 -14.98
N THR A 62 -7.20 -14.28 -15.37
CA THR A 62 -6.49 -13.26 -14.59
C THR A 62 -6.95 -13.31 -13.13
N PRO A 63 -6.02 -13.34 -12.15
CA PRO A 63 -6.36 -13.52 -10.74
C PRO A 63 -7.46 -12.55 -10.28
N THR A 64 -8.62 -13.16 -10.06
CA THR A 64 -9.48 -13.13 -8.87
C THR A 64 -9.42 -11.84 -8.08
N GLU A 65 -10.42 -11.01 -8.32
CA GLU A 65 -10.96 -9.93 -7.49
C GLU A 65 -10.09 -9.41 -6.35
N ALA A 66 -9.87 -8.10 -6.36
CA ALA A 66 -9.00 -7.44 -5.40
C ALA A 66 -9.75 -6.35 -4.62
N VAL A 67 -9.41 -6.22 -3.36
CA VAL A 67 -9.78 -5.05 -2.56
C VAL A 67 -8.64 -4.05 -2.59
N VAL A 68 -8.91 -2.88 -3.18
CA VAL A 68 -7.98 -1.76 -3.26
C VAL A 68 -8.38 -0.71 -2.25
N VAL A 69 -7.43 -0.28 -1.43
CA VAL A 69 -7.65 0.69 -0.35
C VAL A 69 -6.71 1.86 -0.51
N GLN A 70 -7.29 3.06 -0.55
CA GLN A 70 -6.54 4.31 -0.52
C GLN A 70 -6.12 4.65 0.91
N VAL A 71 -4.84 4.95 1.07
CA VAL A 71 -4.21 5.19 2.37
C VAL A 71 -3.29 6.42 2.27
N ALA A 72 -3.29 7.24 3.31
CA ALA A 72 -2.40 8.39 3.43
C ALA A 72 -2.18 8.67 4.93
N PRO A 73 -0.93 8.84 5.41
CA PRO A 73 0.37 8.84 4.70
C PRO A 73 0.82 7.48 4.13
N GLU A 74 2.06 7.39 3.63
CA GLU A 74 2.63 6.16 3.06
C GLU A 74 2.62 4.99 4.07
N PRO A 75 2.16 3.79 3.65
CA PRO A 75 2.22 2.58 4.47
C PRO A 75 3.64 2.21 4.88
N THR A 76 3.81 1.94 6.16
CA THR A 76 5.09 1.48 6.76
C THR A 76 5.03 0.00 7.14
N LEU A 77 3.85 -0.50 7.53
CA LEU A 77 3.65 -1.92 7.84
C LEU A 77 2.29 -2.40 7.34
N LEU A 78 2.24 -3.65 6.89
CA LEU A 78 1.02 -4.34 6.45
C LEU A 78 0.83 -5.62 7.25
N CYS A 79 -0.43 -5.95 7.53
CA CYS A 79 -0.83 -7.27 7.95
C CYS A 79 -2.13 -7.67 7.25
N VAL A 80 -2.32 -8.97 7.08
CA VAL A 80 -3.51 -9.55 6.45
C VAL A 80 -3.91 -10.79 7.23
N GLY A 81 -5.22 -10.98 7.38
CA GLY A 81 -5.80 -12.08 8.14
C GLY A 81 -7.16 -12.48 7.56
N PRO A 82 -7.89 -13.41 8.20
CA PRO A 82 -9.19 -13.84 7.70
C PRO A 82 -10.18 -12.67 7.72
N GLY A 83 -10.55 -12.17 6.54
CA GLY A 83 -11.55 -11.11 6.34
C GLY A 83 -11.11 -9.69 6.73
N HIS A 84 -9.81 -9.48 7.00
CA HIS A 84 -9.30 -8.16 7.34
C HIS A 84 -7.85 -7.93 6.93
N ALA A 85 -7.48 -6.67 6.75
CA ALA A 85 -6.13 -6.19 6.57
C ALA A 85 -5.89 -4.98 7.46
N GLY A 86 -4.70 -4.90 8.04
CA GLY A 86 -4.23 -3.74 8.79
C GLY A 86 -3.12 -3.03 8.02
N VAL A 87 -3.17 -1.71 7.99
CA VAL A 87 -2.12 -0.89 7.43
C VAL A 87 -1.68 0.09 8.50
N VAL A 88 -0.40 0.04 8.86
CA VAL A 88 0.20 1.03 9.74
C VAL A 88 0.92 2.04 8.86
N MET A 89 0.55 3.29 9.05
CA MET A 89 1.21 4.47 8.51
C MET A 89 1.80 5.24 9.71
N ASN A 90 2.38 6.42 9.48
CA ASN A 90 3.01 7.27 10.50
C ASN A 90 2.27 7.34 11.86
N ILE A 91 1.41 8.33 12.08
CA ILE A 91 0.59 8.46 13.31
C ILE A 91 -0.80 7.86 13.12
N HIS A 92 -1.00 7.07 12.07
CA HIS A 92 -2.30 6.52 11.70
C HIS A 92 -2.19 5.02 11.47
N THR A 93 -3.19 4.28 11.88
CA THR A 93 -3.41 2.90 11.44
C THR A 93 -4.77 2.82 10.79
N CYS A 94 -4.91 2.03 9.73
CA CYS A 94 -6.22 1.70 9.19
C CYS A 94 -6.48 0.21 9.30
N VAL A 95 -7.75 -0.13 9.49
CA VAL A 95 -8.26 -1.50 9.45
C VAL A 95 -9.30 -1.55 8.34
N CYS A 96 -9.09 -2.50 7.44
CA CYS A 96 -9.95 -2.77 6.30
C CYS A 96 -10.55 -4.15 6.52
N SER A 97 -11.86 -4.27 6.51
CA SER A 97 -12.55 -5.56 6.55
C SER A 97 -13.16 -5.84 5.19
N TYR A 98 -13.08 -7.09 4.74
CA TYR A 98 -13.54 -7.51 3.43
C TYR A 98 -14.28 -8.84 3.49
N SER A 99 -15.18 -9.04 2.52
CA SER A 99 -15.89 -10.29 2.29
C SER A 99 -15.29 -10.95 1.07
N ILE A 100 -15.06 -12.26 1.16
CA ILE A 100 -14.67 -13.09 0.01
C ILE A 100 -15.79 -14.10 -0.19
N SER A 101 -16.42 -14.01 -1.35
CA SER A 101 -17.39 -14.98 -1.84
C SER A 101 -16.88 -15.59 -3.14
N ARG A 102 -17.61 -16.57 -3.68
CA ARG A 102 -17.18 -17.27 -4.89
C ARG A 102 -17.08 -16.37 -6.12
N ASP A 103 -17.85 -15.28 -6.14
CA ASP A 103 -18.03 -14.39 -7.29
C ASP A 103 -17.80 -12.90 -6.93
N ALA A 104 -17.38 -12.60 -5.68
CA ALA A 104 -17.19 -11.22 -5.22
C ALA A 104 -16.17 -11.11 -4.07
N PHE A 105 -15.20 -10.20 -4.21
CA PHE A 105 -14.26 -9.75 -3.18
C PHE A 105 -14.50 -8.27 -2.92
N GLU A 106 -15.17 -7.97 -1.81
CA GLU A 106 -15.69 -6.64 -1.53
C GLU A 106 -15.15 -6.05 -0.23
N LEU A 107 -14.86 -4.76 -0.25
CA LEU A 107 -14.54 -3.99 0.95
C LEU A 107 -15.84 -3.72 1.74
N ILE A 108 -15.96 -4.30 2.93
CA ILE A 108 -17.12 -4.11 3.80
C ILE A 108 -16.95 -2.87 4.68
N HIS A 109 -15.75 -2.71 5.25
CA HIS A 109 -15.49 -1.67 6.23
C HIS A 109 -14.08 -1.11 6.06
N PHE A 110 -13.96 0.20 6.23
CA PHE A 110 -12.69 0.89 6.24
C PHE A 110 -12.70 1.93 7.34
N LYS A 111 -11.70 1.88 8.22
CA LYS A 111 -11.57 2.85 9.30
C LYS A 111 -10.12 3.19 9.58
N ILE A 112 -9.88 4.48 9.75
CA ILE A 112 -8.58 5.04 10.15
C ILE A 112 -8.65 5.42 11.64
N PHE A 113 -7.57 5.13 12.35
CA PHE A 113 -7.36 5.45 13.75
C PHE A 113 -6.07 6.26 13.89
N GLU A 114 -6.08 7.25 14.77
CA GLU A 114 -4.89 7.99 15.16
C GLU A 114 -4.20 7.28 16.33
N ILE A 115 -2.89 7.05 16.20
CA ILE A 115 -2.06 6.43 17.23
C ILE A 115 -1.61 7.54 18.18
N LYS A 116 -2.03 7.45 19.45
CA LYS A 116 -1.57 8.36 20.51
C LYS A 116 -0.51 7.69 21.36
N MET A 117 0.59 8.40 21.61
CA MET A 117 1.61 7.98 22.56
C MET A 117 1.02 8.02 23.97
N ILE A 118 1.02 6.88 24.65
CA ILE A 118 0.71 6.80 26.09
C ILE A 118 2.05 6.69 26.80
N TYR A 119 2.39 7.70 27.58
CA TYR A 119 3.52 7.62 28.50
C TYR A 119 3.04 6.81 29.71
N LEU A 120 3.66 5.66 29.94
CA LEU A 120 3.50 4.92 31.19
C LEU A 120 4.38 5.62 32.23
N GLU A 121 3.75 6.26 33.21
CA GLU A 121 4.42 6.79 34.42
C GLU A 121 4.86 5.65 35.35
#